data_AF-A0A3D2G156-F1
#
_entry.id   AF-A0A3D2G156-F1
#
_cell.length_a   1.000
_cell.length_b   1.000
_cell.length_c   1.000
_cell.angle_alpha   90.00
_cell.angle_beta   90.00
_cell.angle_gamma   90.00
#
_symmetry.space_group_name_H-M   'P 1'
#
loop_
_entity.id
_entity.type
_entity.pdbx_description
1 polymer ?
#
loop_
_entity_poly.entity_id
_entity_poly.type
_entity_poly.pdbx_seq_one_letter_code
_entity_poly.pdbx_strand_id
1 'polypeptide(L)'
;GGYTPILRDGDRTSRIDYRTGNTLRISSETPIAALYLYWYTPCEAFTVHTAAGDLPGGEYGFLHEYLALPEAVTELDIEFSGLSPLCEVRLFTTGAAPADVQVWQPPCEQADVLLFPSHADDDVIFFGALAAQCVDRGLAVQVAYLVNHYDWQPRPQELLDALWTMGIRNYPVIGPFPDYYVLSLEAAQQSFGEENVIAYQVGLLRRFKPLVAVGHDREGEYGHGAHRLNALALEQAVVYAADVSYDAESAAQYGVWDTPKLYLHFADENPIFLDVETPLESFGGKTAFEVASEAMLCHESQLQYAHRPTLASEEFPRYDCRRFGLVRSLVGADTGNDIMEHLS
;
A
#
# COMPACT_ATOMS: atom_id res chain seq x y z
N GLY A 1 -35.12 3.74 -4.32
CA GLY A 1 -35.21 4.63 -3.13
C GLY A 1 -34.09 5.65 -3.20
N GLY A 2 -34.28 6.85 -2.66
CA GLY A 2 -33.49 8.09 -2.92
C GLY A 2 -32.00 8.11 -2.54
N TYR A 3 -31.30 6.99 -2.62
CA TYR A 3 -29.88 6.84 -2.28
C TYR A 3 -28.96 6.70 -3.50
N THR A 4 -29.52 6.52 -4.71
CA THR A 4 -28.75 6.50 -5.98
C THR A 4 -27.85 7.72 -6.18
N PRO A 5 -28.21 8.94 -5.73
CA PRO A 5 -27.31 10.08 -5.87
C PRO A 5 -26.00 9.92 -5.08
N ILE A 6 -26.04 9.33 -3.89
CA ILE A 6 -24.84 9.15 -3.03
C ILE A 6 -23.87 8.19 -3.70
N LEU A 7 -24.35 7.03 -4.17
CA LEU A 7 -23.50 6.00 -4.78
C LEU A 7 -22.91 6.37 -6.16
N ARG A 8 -23.05 7.63 -6.60
CA ARG A 8 -22.66 8.14 -7.92
C ARG A 8 -22.22 9.62 -7.89
N ASP A 9 -22.05 10.23 -6.73
CA ASP A 9 -21.69 11.66 -6.62
C ASP A 9 -20.19 11.90 -6.81
N GLY A 10 -19.37 10.85 -6.78
CA GLY A 10 -17.91 10.92 -6.89
C GLY A 10 -17.23 11.45 -5.62
N ASP A 11 -17.98 11.62 -4.52
CA ASP A 11 -17.45 12.05 -3.23
C ASP A 11 -16.94 10.83 -2.45
N ARG A 12 -15.63 10.84 -2.14
CA ARG A 12 -14.95 9.75 -1.42
C ARG A 12 -15.38 9.64 0.04
N THR A 13 -16.15 10.60 0.55
CA THR A 13 -16.61 10.70 1.94
C THR A 13 -18.10 10.45 2.11
N SER A 14 -18.89 10.61 1.04
CA SER A 14 -20.31 10.27 1.04
C SER A 14 -20.45 8.74 1.03
N ARG A 15 -21.38 8.20 1.82
CA ARG A 15 -21.55 6.74 1.92
C ARG A 15 -22.91 6.31 2.43
N ILE A 16 -23.20 5.03 2.23
CA ILE A 16 -24.31 4.30 2.84
C ILE A 16 -23.73 3.16 3.68
N ASP A 17 -24.05 3.14 4.97
CA ASP A 17 -23.66 2.05 5.86
C ASP A 17 -24.65 0.88 5.72
N TYR A 18 -24.35 -0.06 4.83
CA TYR A 18 -25.07 -1.33 4.78
C TYR A 18 -24.67 -2.25 5.93
N ARG A 19 -25.61 -3.10 6.37
CA ARG A 19 -25.46 -4.04 7.49
C ARG A 19 -26.22 -5.33 7.19
N THR A 20 -26.03 -6.33 8.06
CA THR A 20 -26.78 -7.59 8.04
C THR A 20 -28.28 -7.36 7.84
N GLY A 21 -28.87 -8.04 6.86
CA GLY A 21 -30.29 -7.91 6.51
C GLY A 21 -30.63 -6.71 5.62
N ASN A 22 -29.63 -5.95 5.17
CA ASN A 22 -29.81 -5.01 4.06
C ASN A 22 -29.45 -5.69 2.73
N THR A 23 -30.16 -5.31 1.68
CA THR A 23 -29.89 -5.74 0.31
C THR A 23 -29.87 -4.52 -0.60
N LEU A 24 -28.82 -4.38 -1.40
CA LEU A 24 -28.76 -3.41 -2.49
C LEU A 24 -29.19 -4.08 -3.79
N ARG A 25 -30.38 -3.74 -4.27
CA ARG A 25 -30.88 -4.20 -5.58
C ARG A 25 -30.46 -3.26 -6.70
N ILE A 26 -29.83 -3.81 -7.73
CA ILE A 26 -29.35 -3.08 -8.90
C ILE A 26 -30.05 -3.61 -10.14
N SER A 27 -30.57 -2.71 -10.96
CA SER A 27 -31.12 -3.04 -12.28
C SER A 27 -30.62 -2.06 -13.34
N SER A 28 -30.45 -2.56 -14.56
CA SER A 28 -29.94 -1.80 -15.70
C SER A 28 -30.57 -2.31 -17.00
N GLU A 29 -30.92 -1.39 -17.91
CA GLU A 29 -31.36 -1.75 -19.26
C GLU A 29 -30.23 -2.35 -20.11
N THR A 30 -28.98 -2.02 -19.77
CA THR A 30 -27.78 -2.58 -20.40
C THR A 30 -27.20 -3.70 -19.52
N PRO A 31 -26.87 -4.88 -20.08
CA PRO A 31 -26.29 -5.98 -19.30
C PRO A 31 -25.00 -5.57 -18.57
N ILE A 32 -24.95 -5.90 -17.29
CA ILE A 32 -23.84 -5.68 -16.36
C ILE A 32 -22.97 -6.94 -16.40
N ALA A 33 -21.69 -6.79 -16.70
CA ALA A 33 -20.70 -7.87 -16.68
C ALA A 33 -19.69 -7.73 -15.53
N ALA A 34 -19.58 -6.56 -14.92
CA ALA A 34 -18.74 -6.36 -13.73
C ALA A 34 -19.24 -5.21 -12.84
N LEU A 35 -18.86 -5.30 -11.58
CA LEU A 35 -19.07 -4.29 -10.55
C LEU A 35 -17.71 -3.71 -10.14
N TYR A 36 -17.67 -2.42 -9.85
CA TYR A 36 -16.60 -1.82 -9.05
C TYR A 36 -17.24 -1.13 -7.85
N LEU A 37 -16.82 -1.58 -6.68
CA LEU A 37 -17.34 -1.15 -5.39
C LEU A 37 -16.27 -0.37 -4.67
N TYR A 38 -16.64 0.83 -4.23
CA TYR A 38 -15.75 1.73 -3.52
C TYR A 38 -16.21 1.83 -2.08
N TRP A 39 -15.36 1.46 -1.14
CA TRP A 39 -15.67 1.39 0.28
C TRP A 39 -14.97 2.51 1.06
N TYR A 40 -15.68 3.09 2.03
CA TYR A 40 -15.13 4.12 2.91
C TYR A 40 -14.03 3.56 3.82
N THR A 41 -14.29 2.39 4.40
CA THR A 41 -13.36 1.56 5.18
C THR A 41 -13.56 0.11 4.75
N PRO A 42 -12.66 -0.84 5.09
CA PRO A 42 -12.84 -2.24 4.71
C PRO A 42 -14.25 -2.73 5.06
N CYS A 43 -14.90 -3.37 4.10
CA CYS A 43 -16.22 -3.96 4.30
C CYS A 43 -16.10 -5.36 4.93
N GLU A 44 -17.17 -5.76 5.62
CA GLU A 44 -17.40 -7.17 5.93
C GLU A 44 -17.80 -7.94 4.66
N ALA A 45 -17.65 -9.26 4.69
CA ALA A 45 -18.01 -10.11 3.55
C ALA A 45 -19.47 -9.90 3.09
N PHE A 46 -19.72 -10.02 1.80
CA PHE A 46 -21.04 -9.93 1.20
C PHE A 46 -21.19 -10.91 0.03
N THR A 47 -22.41 -11.11 -0.42
CA THR A 47 -22.71 -11.98 -1.58
C THR A 47 -23.45 -11.20 -2.65
N VAL A 48 -22.98 -11.28 -3.89
CA VAL A 48 -23.68 -10.79 -5.07
C VAL A 48 -24.49 -11.94 -5.65
N HIS A 49 -25.81 -11.81 -5.63
CA HIS A 49 -26.75 -12.75 -6.21
C HIS A 49 -27.11 -12.34 -7.63
N THR A 50 -26.93 -13.27 -8.56
CA THR A 50 -27.32 -13.08 -9.96
C THR A 50 -28.14 -14.27 -10.46
N ALA A 51 -28.82 -14.12 -11.60
CA ALA A 51 -29.50 -15.25 -12.24
C ALA A 51 -28.53 -16.38 -12.69
N ALA A 52 -27.25 -16.07 -12.86
CA ALA A 52 -26.21 -17.02 -13.27
C ALA A 52 -25.49 -17.70 -12.09
N GLY A 53 -25.76 -17.25 -10.85
CA GLY A 53 -25.16 -17.78 -9.63
C GLY A 53 -24.67 -16.67 -8.70
N ASP A 54 -24.19 -17.12 -7.54
CA ASP A 54 -23.70 -16.25 -6.47
C ASP A 54 -22.18 -16.01 -6.60
N LEU A 55 -21.75 -14.80 -6.27
CA LEU A 55 -20.35 -14.39 -6.25
C LEU A 55 -20.02 -13.76 -4.87
N PRO A 56 -19.00 -14.22 -4.15
CA PRO A 56 -18.58 -13.58 -2.91
C PRO A 56 -17.86 -12.25 -3.18
N GLY A 57 -17.91 -11.34 -2.21
CA GLY A 57 -17.10 -10.12 -2.17
C GLY A 57 -16.73 -9.74 -0.73
N GLY A 58 -15.80 -8.79 -0.60
CA GLY A 58 -15.22 -8.37 0.67
C GLY A 58 -14.18 -9.34 1.23
N GLU A 59 -13.73 -10.34 0.46
CA GLU A 59 -12.83 -11.41 0.93
C GLU A 59 -11.51 -10.87 1.50
N TYR A 60 -10.95 -9.86 0.82
CA TYR A 60 -9.66 -9.26 1.19
C TYR A 60 -9.80 -7.90 1.89
N GLY A 61 -11.03 -7.40 2.09
CA GLY A 61 -11.26 -6.09 2.68
C GLY A 61 -10.69 -4.91 1.86
N PHE A 62 -10.59 -5.06 0.53
CA PHE A 62 -10.13 -3.98 -0.34
C PHE A 62 -11.09 -2.79 -0.27
N LEU A 63 -10.54 -1.56 -0.32
CA LEU A 63 -11.36 -0.36 -0.44
C LEU A 63 -11.87 -0.15 -1.86
N HIS A 64 -11.14 -0.66 -2.86
CA HIS A 64 -11.52 -0.64 -4.27
C HIS A 64 -11.65 -2.09 -4.73
N GLU A 65 -12.87 -2.55 -4.95
CA GLU A 65 -13.13 -3.96 -5.25
C GLU A 65 -13.78 -4.11 -6.62
N TYR A 66 -13.07 -4.77 -7.55
CA TYR A 66 -13.58 -5.12 -8.86
C TYR A 66 -14.07 -6.58 -8.87
N LEU A 67 -15.33 -6.78 -9.21
CA LEU A 67 -15.97 -8.09 -9.28
C LEU A 67 -16.47 -8.35 -10.70
N ALA A 68 -15.79 -9.25 -11.42
CA ALA A 68 -16.27 -9.75 -12.70
C ALA A 68 -17.40 -10.77 -12.47
N LEU A 69 -18.53 -10.58 -13.14
CA LEU A 69 -19.65 -11.50 -13.06
C LEU A 69 -19.42 -12.70 -13.99
N PRO A 70 -19.86 -13.91 -13.60
CA PRO A 70 -19.72 -15.11 -14.44
C PRO A 70 -20.43 -14.97 -15.79
N GLU A 71 -21.59 -14.31 -15.79
CA GLU A 71 -22.37 -13.97 -16.98
C GLU A 71 -22.93 -12.55 -16.84
N ALA A 72 -23.17 -11.90 -17.99
CA ALA A 72 -23.75 -10.56 -17.98
C ALA A 72 -25.24 -10.61 -17.64
N VAL A 73 -25.69 -9.80 -16.68
CA VAL A 73 -27.06 -9.78 -16.17
C VAL A 73 -27.65 -8.37 -16.15
N THR A 74 -28.97 -8.25 -16.22
CA THR A 74 -29.67 -6.94 -16.14
C THR A 74 -30.14 -6.61 -14.73
N GLU A 75 -30.14 -7.59 -13.83
CA GLU A 75 -30.51 -7.45 -12.42
C GLU A 75 -29.55 -8.26 -11.54
N LEU A 76 -29.19 -7.70 -10.40
CA LEU A 76 -28.44 -8.37 -9.34
C LEU A 76 -28.80 -7.77 -7.97
N ASP A 77 -28.57 -8.55 -6.92
CA ASP A 77 -28.74 -8.13 -5.53
C ASP A 77 -27.42 -8.30 -4.78
N ILE A 78 -27.03 -7.33 -3.97
CA ILE A 78 -25.90 -7.45 -3.04
C ILE A 78 -26.46 -7.62 -1.63
N GLU A 79 -26.26 -8.81 -1.05
CA GLU A 79 -26.62 -9.14 0.33
C GLU A 79 -25.41 -8.94 1.26
N PHE A 80 -25.58 -8.09 2.26
CA PHE A 80 -24.52 -7.73 3.20
C PHE A 80 -24.59 -8.57 4.47
N SER A 81 -23.46 -9.13 4.90
CA SER A 81 -23.40 -9.94 6.13
C SER A 81 -22.97 -9.14 7.37
N GLY A 82 -22.41 -7.94 7.19
CA GLY A 82 -21.93 -7.06 8.26
C GLY A 82 -21.78 -5.61 7.80
N LEU A 83 -21.07 -4.79 8.57
CA LEU A 83 -20.86 -3.37 8.25
C LEU A 83 -20.13 -3.23 6.92
N SER A 84 -20.78 -2.60 5.95
CA SER A 84 -20.25 -2.40 4.59
C SER A 84 -20.52 -0.96 4.15
N PRO A 85 -19.61 -0.02 4.49
CA PRO A 85 -19.79 1.41 4.23
C PRO A 85 -19.47 1.74 2.77
N LEU A 86 -20.47 1.72 1.90
CA LEU A 86 -20.32 1.84 0.45
C LEU A 86 -20.40 3.30 0.00
N CYS A 87 -19.36 3.80 -0.67
CA CYS A 87 -19.31 5.16 -1.24
C CYS A 87 -19.82 5.18 -2.67
N GLU A 88 -19.36 4.26 -3.53
CA GLU A 88 -19.68 4.30 -4.97
C GLU A 88 -19.93 2.91 -5.54
N VAL A 89 -20.82 2.83 -6.54
CA VAL A 89 -20.99 1.65 -7.39
C VAL A 89 -20.88 2.04 -8.85
N ARG A 90 -19.89 1.47 -9.55
CA ARG A 90 -19.76 1.56 -11.01
C ARG A 90 -20.08 0.21 -11.64
N LEU A 91 -20.80 0.26 -12.75
CA LEU A 91 -21.26 -0.92 -13.50
C LEU A 91 -20.59 -0.93 -14.87
N PHE A 92 -20.06 -2.08 -15.28
CA PHE A 92 -19.38 -2.22 -16.56
C PHE A 92 -20.06 -3.29 -17.41
N THR A 93 -20.03 -3.07 -18.73
CA THR A 93 -20.43 -4.07 -19.72
C THR A 93 -19.25 -5.00 -20.03
N THR A 94 -19.48 -6.04 -20.83
CA THR A 94 -18.43 -7.00 -21.21
C THR A 94 -17.25 -6.29 -21.89
N GLY A 95 -16.04 -6.52 -21.39
CA GLY A 95 -14.82 -5.94 -21.94
C GLY A 95 -13.69 -5.89 -20.91
N ALA A 96 -12.57 -5.28 -21.30
CA ALA A 96 -11.51 -4.95 -20.35
C ALA A 96 -12.00 -3.85 -19.39
N ALA A 97 -11.57 -3.92 -18.14
CA ALA A 97 -11.79 -2.86 -17.18
C ALA A 97 -11.18 -1.54 -17.71
N PRO A 98 -11.86 -0.39 -17.58
CA PRO A 98 -11.30 0.91 -17.92
C PRO A 98 -9.99 1.18 -17.18
N ALA A 99 -9.13 2.05 -17.75
CA ALA A 99 -7.80 2.32 -17.22
C ALA A 99 -7.80 2.93 -15.80
N ASP A 100 -8.89 3.61 -15.42
CA ASP A 100 -9.10 4.22 -14.11
C ASP A 100 -9.70 3.26 -13.07
N VAL A 101 -9.96 2.00 -13.43
CA VAL A 101 -10.48 0.98 -12.52
C VAL A 101 -9.33 0.18 -11.93
N GLN A 102 -9.25 0.13 -10.61
CA GLN A 102 -8.21 -0.60 -9.90
C GLN A 102 -8.60 -2.06 -9.68
N VAL A 103 -8.03 -2.95 -10.48
CA VAL A 103 -8.21 -4.40 -10.33
C VAL A 103 -7.06 -4.95 -9.48
N TRP A 104 -7.22 -4.82 -8.16
CA TRP A 104 -6.22 -5.24 -7.19
C TRP A 104 -6.05 -6.76 -7.13
N GLN A 105 -4.80 -7.21 -7.06
CA GLN A 105 -4.43 -8.56 -6.66
C GLN A 105 -4.32 -8.64 -5.14
N PRO A 106 -4.50 -9.83 -4.53
CA PRO A 106 -4.14 -10.06 -3.13
C PRO A 106 -2.71 -9.59 -2.82
N PRO A 107 -2.40 -9.23 -1.56
CA PRO A 107 -1.01 -9.01 -1.14
C PRO A 107 -0.12 -10.17 -1.58
N CYS A 108 1.14 -9.88 -1.89
CA CYS A 108 2.11 -10.86 -2.39
C CYS A 108 2.15 -12.11 -1.50
N GLU A 109 2.29 -13.30 -2.09
CA GLU A 109 2.63 -14.49 -1.29
C GLU A 109 4.07 -14.40 -0.79
N GLN A 110 4.97 -13.96 -1.67
CA GLN A 110 6.35 -13.60 -1.37
C GLN A 110 6.69 -12.32 -2.14
N ALA A 111 7.43 -11.40 -1.51
CA ALA A 111 7.89 -10.17 -2.13
C ALA A 111 9.39 -10.27 -2.50
N ASP A 112 9.81 -9.63 -3.58
CA ASP A 112 11.22 -9.34 -3.81
C ASP A 112 11.63 -8.16 -2.92
N VAL A 113 10.78 -7.12 -2.90
CA VAL A 113 10.99 -5.88 -2.15
C VAL A 113 9.76 -5.59 -1.28
N LEU A 114 9.99 -5.36 0.02
CA LEU A 114 8.96 -4.91 0.96
C LEU A 114 9.28 -3.50 1.46
N LEU A 115 8.38 -2.56 1.17
CA LEU A 115 8.47 -1.16 1.56
C LEU A 115 7.67 -0.91 2.84
N PHE A 116 8.23 -0.14 3.77
CA PHE A 116 7.61 0.20 5.06
C PHE A 116 7.36 1.72 5.21
N PRO A 117 6.44 2.31 4.43
CA PRO A 117 6.00 3.69 4.67
C PRO A 117 5.30 3.82 6.04
N SER A 118 5.38 5.00 6.64
CA SER A 118 4.67 5.25 7.90
C SER A 118 3.25 5.69 7.59
N HIS A 119 3.11 6.74 6.78
CA HIS A 119 1.86 7.40 6.40
C HIS A 119 1.58 7.25 4.91
N ALA A 120 0.35 7.63 4.52
CA ALA A 120 -0.11 7.70 3.14
C ALA A 120 0.43 8.93 2.40
N ASP A 121 1.51 8.78 1.64
CA ASP A 121 2.28 9.78 0.87
C ASP A 121 3.78 9.49 0.99
N ASP A 122 4.23 8.93 2.12
CA ASP A 122 5.61 8.47 2.32
C ASP A 122 6.05 7.46 1.25
N ASP A 123 5.12 6.59 0.83
CA ASP A 123 5.31 5.61 -0.24
C ASP A 123 5.74 6.27 -1.55
N VAL A 124 5.32 7.50 -1.78
CA VAL A 124 5.71 8.30 -2.94
C VAL A 124 6.93 9.17 -2.63
N ILE A 125 6.88 9.96 -1.57
CA ILE A 125 7.87 11.00 -1.24
C ILE A 125 9.27 10.38 -1.08
N PHE A 126 9.36 9.26 -0.37
CA PHE A 126 10.63 8.62 -0.03
C PHE A 126 10.88 7.38 -0.89
N PHE A 127 9.84 6.59 -1.16
CA PHE A 127 10.01 5.28 -1.79
C PHE A 127 9.57 5.22 -3.26
N GLY A 128 8.90 6.26 -3.77
CA GLY A 128 8.16 6.15 -5.03
C GLY A 128 9.04 5.90 -6.25
N ALA A 129 10.20 6.57 -6.31
CA ALA A 129 11.15 6.36 -7.40
C ALA A 129 11.75 4.94 -7.37
N LEU A 130 12.09 4.44 -6.18
CA LEU A 130 12.55 3.06 -6.01
C LEU A 130 11.47 2.05 -6.40
N ALA A 131 10.24 2.27 -5.95
CA ALA A 131 9.10 1.42 -6.26
C ALA A 131 8.87 1.32 -7.78
N ALA A 132 8.87 2.45 -8.49
CA ALA A 132 8.71 2.49 -9.94
C ALA A 132 9.82 1.72 -10.67
N GLN A 133 11.08 1.86 -10.24
CA GLN A 133 12.20 1.08 -10.82
C GLN A 133 12.05 -0.42 -10.58
N CYS A 134 11.61 -0.82 -9.38
CA CYS A 134 11.40 -2.22 -9.07
C CYS A 134 10.27 -2.82 -9.91
N VAL A 135 9.16 -2.08 -10.07
CA VAL A 135 8.04 -2.48 -10.94
C VAL A 135 8.48 -2.60 -12.40
N ASP A 136 9.28 -1.65 -12.90
CA ASP A 136 9.79 -1.70 -14.28
C ASP A 136 10.65 -2.93 -14.57
N ARG A 137 11.38 -3.38 -13.55
CA ARG A 137 12.18 -4.61 -13.59
C ARG A 137 11.36 -5.89 -13.41
N GLY A 138 10.04 -5.79 -13.22
CA GLY A 138 9.15 -6.91 -12.99
C GLY A 138 9.28 -7.56 -11.61
N LEU A 139 9.82 -6.84 -10.61
CA LEU A 139 9.95 -7.34 -9.25
C LEU A 139 8.60 -7.31 -8.52
N ALA A 140 8.37 -8.30 -7.65
CA ALA A 140 7.22 -8.33 -6.76
C ALA A 140 7.43 -7.32 -5.61
N VAL A 141 6.82 -6.14 -5.74
CA VAL A 141 6.86 -5.08 -4.72
C VAL A 141 5.63 -5.17 -3.83
N GLN A 142 5.85 -5.40 -2.54
CA GLN A 142 4.81 -5.29 -1.51
C GLN A 142 5.01 -4.00 -0.71
N VAL A 143 3.91 -3.33 -0.36
CA VAL A 143 3.91 -2.15 0.51
C VAL A 143 3.14 -2.45 1.78
N ALA A 144 3.70 -2.09 2.93
CA ALA A 144 3.07 -2.25 4.23
C ALA A 144 3.19 -0.96 5.05
N TYR A 145 2.08 -0.26 5.21
CA TYR A 145 2.00 1.00 5.94
C TYR A 145 1.97 0.76 7.45
N LEU A 146 2.60 1.64 8.22
CA LEU A 146 2.44 1.63 9.67
C LEU A 146 1.02 2.03 10.08
N VAL A 147 0.51 3.17 9.58
CA VAL A 147 -0.80 3.72 10.00
C VAL A 147 -1.89 3.56 8.94
N ASN A 148 -3.17 3.58 9.37
CA ASN A 148 -4.30 3.31 8.47
C ASN A 148 -5.03 4.52 7.88
N HIS A 149 -4.97 5.69 8.53
CA HIS A 149 -5.76 6.88 8.19
C HIS A 149 -7.28 6.65 8.01
N TYR A 150 -7.88 5.60 8.58
CA TYR A 150 -9.34 5.35 8.43
C TYR A 150 -10.19 6.47 9.04
N ASP A 151 -9.66 7.16 10.05
CA ASP A 151 -10.31 8.32 10.68
C ASP A 151 -10.10 9.63 9.90
N TRP A 152 -9.29 9.62 8.83
CA TRP A 152 -8.98 10.81 8.04
C TRP A 152 -9.04 10.54 6.53
N GLN A 153 -10.26 10.40 6.02
CA GLN A 153 -10.52 10.43 4.58
C GLN A 153 -10.11 11.79 3.97
N PRO A 154 -9.63 11.82 2.71
CA PRO A 154 -9.60 10.73 1.73
C PRO A 154 -8.29 9.91 1.69
N ARG A 155 -7.38 10.05 2.67
CA ARG A 155 -6.01 9.51 2.60
C ARG A 155 -5.90 8.00 2.28
N PRO A 156 -6.73 7.10 2.83
CA PRO A 156 -6.69 5.68 2.47
C PRO A 156 -6.93 5.39 0.99
N GLN A 157 -7.59 6.32 0.29
CA GLN A 157 -7.92 6.18 -1.12
C GLN A 157 -6.84 6.78 -2.00
N GLU A 158 -6.32 7.93 -1.59
CA GLU A 158 -5.22 8.62 -2.26
C GLU A 158 -3.97 7.73 -2.36
N LEU A 159 -3.65 6.97 -1.29
CA LEU A 159 -2.53 6.04 -1.35
C LEU A 159 -2.77 4.91 -2.36
N LEU A 160 -4.00 4.39 -2.48
CA LEU A 160 -4.29 3.32 -3.45
C LEU A 160 -4.14 3.84 -4.88
N ASP A 161 -4.63 5.05 -5.15
CA ASP A 161 -4.46 5.73 -6.43
C ASP A 161 -2.97 5.95 -6.75
N ALA A 162 -2.17 6.35 -5.76
CA ALA A 162 -0.73 6.56 -5.91
C ALA A 162 0.02 5.25 -6.22
N LEU A 163 -0.22 4.19 -5.45
CA LEU A 163 0.35 2.86 -5.69
C LEU A 163 -0.03 2.32 -7.07
N TRP A 164 -1.29 2.49 -7.47
CA TRP A 164 -1.75 2.06 -8.78
C TRP A 164 -1.04 2.83 -9.91
N THR A 165 -0.83 4.14 -9.72
CA THR A 165 -0.07 5.00 -10.64
C THR A 165 1.38 4.56 -10.77
N MET A 166 2.01 4.13 -9.65
CA MET A 166 3.36 3.56 -9.64
C MET A 166 3.44 2.10 -10.13
N GLY A 167 2.35 1.57 -10.71
CA GLY A 167 2.34 0.22 -11.30
C GLY A 167 2.26 -0.93 -10.29
N ILE A 168 2.11 -0.65 -9.00
CA ILE A 168 1.90 -1.67 -7.97
C ILE A 168 0.47 -2.21 -8.09
N ARG A 169 0.33 -3.54 -8.10
CA ARG A 169 -0.96 -4.24 -8.30
C ARG A 169 -1.35 -5.17 -7.17
N ASN A 170 -0.41 -5.55 -6.30
CA ASN A 170 -0.71 -6.25 -5.07
C ASN A 170 -1.19 -5.25 -4.03
N TYR A 171 -2.34 -5.55 -3.41
CA TYR A 171 -2.95 -4.63 -2.45
C TYR A 171 -2.00 -4.38 -1.26
N PRO A 172 -1.87 -3.13 -0.79
CA PRO A 172 -1.00 -2.83 0.34
C PRO A 172 -1.53 -3.46 1.64
N VAL A 173 -0.62 -3.76 2.56
CA VAL A 173 -1.03 -4.01 3.95
C VAL A 173 -1.17 -2.66 4.63
N ILE A 174 -2.38 -2.31 5.03
CA ILE A 174 -2.66 -1.11 5.82
C ILE A 174 -2.53 -1.50 7.30
N GLY A 175 -1.58 -0.90 8.01
CA GLY A 175 -1.26 -1.26 9.39
C GLY A 175 -2.42 -1.01 10.36
N PRO A 176 -2.47 -1.70 11.50
CA PRO A 176 -3.58 -1.62 12.44
C PRO A 176 -3.59 -0.32 13.26
N PHE A 177 -2.55 0.51 13.15
CA PHE A 177 -2.34 1.65 14.01
C PHE A 177 -3.08 2.90 13.48
N PRO A 178 -3.87 3.61 14.33
CA PRO A 178 -4.42 4.91 13.96
C PRO A 178 -3.31 5.94 13.76
N ASP A 179 -3.52 6.90 12.88
CA ASP A 179 -2.55 7.98 12.69
C ASP A 179 -2.54 8.95 13.89
N TYR A 180 -1.34 9.24 14.39
CA TYR A 180 -1.13 10.15 15.52
C TYR A 180 -0.09 11.20 15.17
N TYR A 181 -0.38 12.44 15.52
CA TYR A 181 0.58 13.54 15.39
C TYR A 181 1.68 13.42 16.45
N VAL A 182 2.80 12.78 16.10
CA VAL A 182 3.94 12.53 16.99
C VAL A 182 5.24 13.08 16.41
N LEU A 183 5.89 13.99 17.14
CA LEU A 183 7.09 14.70 16.70
C LEU A 183 8.39 14.21 17.36
N SER A 184 8.33 13.15 18.17
CA SER A 184 9.50 12.54 18.78
C SER A 184 9.38 11.03 18.81
N LEU A 185 10.53 10.34 18.84
CA LEU A 185 10.59 8.89 18.99
C LEU A 185 9.89 8.44 20.28
N GLU A 186 10.14 9.11 21.41
CA GLU A 186 9.52 8.77 22.70
C GLU A 186 7.98 8.86 22.63
N ALA A 187 7.44 9.92 22.02
CA ALA A 187 5.99 10.05 21.85
C ALA A 187 5.44 8.94 20.96
N ALA A 188 6.11 8.61 19.85
CA ALA A 188 5.70 7.52 18.96
C ALA A 188 5.73 6.16 19.68
N GLN A 189 6.80 5.85 20.42
CA GLN A 189 6.93 4.63 21.22
C GLN A 189 5.79 4.48 22.21
N GLN A 190 5.38 5.58 22.87
CA GLN A 190 4.26 5.58 23.81
C GLN A 190 2.89 5.44 23.12
N SER A 191 2.69 6.12 21.99
CA SER A 191 1.41 6.14 21.27
C SER A 191 1.11 4.84 20.54
N PHE A 192 2.09 4.26 19.86
CA PHE A 192 1.92 3.02 19.08
C PHE A 192 2.25 1.76 19.89
N GLY A 193 3.11 1.91 20.90
CA GLY A 193 3.74 0.79 21.61
C GLY A 193 4.85 0.19 20.75
N GLU A 194 6.12 0.47 21.11
CA GLU A 194 7.29 -0.01 20.34
C GLU A 194 7.23 -1.52 20.05
N GLU A 195 6.99 -2.34 21.07
CA GLU A 195 6.90 -3.79 20.92
C GLU A 195 5.77 -4.23 19.98
N ASN A 196 4.67 -3.47 19.90
CA ASN A 196 3.59 -3.78 18.96
C ASN A 196 4.05 -3.52 17.52
N VAL A 197 4.78 -2.44 17.28
CA VAL A 197 5.31 -2.11 15.96
C VAL A 197 6.37 -3.11 15.52
N ILE A 198 7.26 -3.52 16.43
CA ILE A 198 8.25 -4.58 16.18
C ILE A 198 7.54 -5.89 15.83
N ALA A 199 6.58 -6.34 16.66
CA ALA A 199 5.86 -7.58 16.41
C ALA A 199 5.09 -7.56 15.09
N TYR A 200 4.46 -6.43 14.76
CA TYR A 200 3.79 -6.22 13.48
C TYR A 200 4.76 -6.41 12.30
N GLN A 201 5.91 -5.74 12.33
CA GLN A 201 6.90 -5.84 11.25
C GLN A 201 7.57 -7.23 11.18
N VAL A 202 7.81 -7.89 12.32
CA VAL A 202 8.26 -9.30 12.34
C VAL A 202 7.26 -10.19 11.62
N GLY A 203 5.96 -10.02 11.90
CA GLY A 203 4.89 -10.73 11.20
C GLY A 203 4.90 -10.49 9.69
N LEU A 204 5.10 -9.24 9.26
CA LEU A 204 5.21 -8.88 7.85
C LEU A 204 6.42 -9.54 7.17
N LEU A 205 7.61 -9.45 7.78
CA LEU A 205 8.84 -10.05 7.24
C LEU A 205 8.72 -11.58 7.13
N ARG A 206 8.13 -12.24 8.13
CA ARG A 206 7.90 -13.69 8.10
C ARG A 206 6.85 -14.09 7.08
N ARG A 207 5.76 -13.31 6.95
CA ARG A 207 4.68 -13.55 5.98
C ARG A 207 5.17 -13.42 4.54
N PHE A 208 5.80 -12.29 4.21
CA PHE A 208 6.15 -11.95 2.83
C PHE A 208 7.55 -12.38 2.41
N LYS A 209 8.40 -12.77 3.37
CA LYS A 209 9.76 -13.29 3.12
C LYS A 209 10.54 -12.47 2.09
N PRO A 210 10.65 -11.14 2.28
CA PRO A 210 11.26 -10.29 1.28
C PRO A 210 12.75 -10.59 1.12
N LEU A 211 13.26 -10.46 -0.10
CA LEU A 211 14.71 -10.45 -0.33
C LEU A 211 15.32 -9.12 0.16
N VAL A 212 14.59 -8.02 -0.03
CA VAL A 212 14.98 -6.68 0.41
C VAL A 212 13.85 -6.03 1.22
N ALA A 213 14.15 -5.58 2.43
CA ALA A 213 13.30 -4.67 3.18
C ALA A 213 13.83 -3.23 3.06
N VAL A 214 12.93 -2.25 2.93
CA VAL A 214 13.28 -0.84 2.83
C VAL A 214 12.43 0.00 3.78
N GLY A 215 13.08 0.83 4.60
CA GLY A 215 12.42 1.70 5.57
C GLY A 215 12.95 3.14 5.57
N HIS A 216 12.40 3.93 6.48
CA HIS A 216 12.74 5.33 6.71
C HIS A 216 14.13 5.55 7.31
N ASP A 217 14.57 6.79 7.31
CA ASP A 217 15.74 7.29 8.03
C ASP A 217 15.57 7.13 9.55
N ARG A 218 16.69 6.85 10.25
CA ARG A 218 16.74 6.70 11.71
C ARG A 218 16.36 8.00 12.44
N GLU A 219 16.64 9.15 11.82
CA GLU A 219 16.20 10.45 12.31
C GLU A 219 14.83 10.88 11.78
N GLY A 220 14.16 10.04 10.99
CA GLY A 220 12.82 10.28 10.48
C GLY A 220 12.76 11.44 9.50
N GLU A 221 13.80 11.57 8.68
CA GLU A 221 13.98 12.57 7.63
C GLU A 221 13.90 14.00 8.17
N TYR A 222 12.67 14.52 8.25
CA TYR A 222 12.33 15.81 8.81
C TYR A 222 12.07 15.77 10.33
N GLY A 223 12.42 14.67 11.00
CA GLY A 223 12.33 14.49 12.44
C GLY A 223 11.05 13.82 12.93
N HIS A 224 10.22 13.25 12.04
CA HIS A 224 8.90 12.75 12.43
C HIS A 224 8.99 11.52 13.33
N GLY A 225 8.27 11.53 14.46
CA GLY A 225 8.36 10.47 15.47
C GLY A 225 7.97 9.09 14.94
N ALA A 226 6.92 9.03 14.11
CA ALA A 226 6.47 7.78 13.51
C ALA A 226 7.47 7.18 12.53
N HIS A 227 8.25 8.00 11.80
CA HIS A 227 9.27 7.51 10.86
C HIS A 227 10.44 6.90 11.64
N ARG A 228 10.88 7.60 12.69
CA ARG A 228 11.94 7.15 13.59
C ARG A 228 11.59 5.82 14.26
N LEU A 229 10.35 5.69 14.75
CA LEU A 229 9.88 4.44 15.33
C LEU A 229 9.83 3.32 14.28
N ASN A 230 9.31 3.61 13.09
CA ASN A 230 9.21 2.62 12.00
C ASN A 230 10.60 2.11 11.57
N ALA A 231 11.59 3.00 11.45
CA ALA A 231 12.98 2.67 11.17
C ALA A 231 13.63 1.84 12.31
N LEU A 232 13.51 2.32 13.56
CA LEU A 232 14.03 1.62 14.75
C LEU A 232 13.44 0.20 14.85
N ALA A 233 12.13 0.08 14.70
CA ALA A 233 11.44 -1.20 14.78
C ALA A 233 11.90 -2.13 13.65
N LEU A 234 12.16 -1.61 12.45
CA LEU A 234 12.52 -2.44 11.29
C LEU A 234 13.91 -3.05 11.45
N GLU A 235 14.87 -2.28 11.96
CA GLU A 235 16.21 -2.79 12.28
C GLU A 235 16.15 -3.92 13.33
N GLN A 236 15.25 -3.82 14.31
CA GLN A 236 15.03 -4.89 15.30
C GLN A 236 14.27 -6.08 14.69
N ALA A 237 13.24 -5.81 13.90
CA ALA A 237 12.36 -6.81 13.31
C ALA A 237 13.11 -7.74 12.35
N VAL A 238 14.08 -7.25 11.57
CA VAL A 238 14.89 -8.12 10.70
C VAL A 238 15.75 -9.12 11.48
N VAL A 239 16.12 -8.81 12.73
CA VAL A 239 16.82 -9.74 13.62
C VAL A 239 15.83 -10.74 14.24
N TYR A 240 14.72 -10.25 14.77
CA TYR A 240 13.72 -11.10 15.44
C TYR A 240 12.94 -12.00 14.46
N ALA A 241 12.75 -11.58 13.21
CA ALA A 241 12.12 -12.41 12.19
C ALA A 241 12.86 -13.74 11.96
N ALA A 242 14.19 -13.75 12.15
CA ALA A 242 15.04 -14.94 12.05
C ALA A 242 15.04 -15.80 13.33
N ASP A 243 14.63 -15.25 14.47
CA ASP A 243 14.64 -15.93 15.77
C ASP A 243 13.32 -16.67 16.04
N VAL A 244 13.36 -18.00 16.00
CA VAL A 244 12.20 -18.86 16.25
C VAL A 244 11.59 -18.71 17.65
N SER A 245 12.35 -18.18 18.62
CA SER A 245 11.88 -17.97 19.99
C SER A 245 11.10 -16.67 20.18
N TYR A 246 11.27 -15.70 19.28
CA TYR A 246 10.50 -14.45 19.29
C TYR A 246 9.17 -14.65 18.57
N ASP A 247 8.07 -14.33 19.26
CA ASP A 247 6.69 -14.48 18.77
C ASP A 247 6.41 -15.87 18.15
N ALA A 248 6.06 -16.83 19.02
CA ALA A 248 5.80 -18.21 18.62
C ALA A 248 4.58 -18.35 17.69
N GLU A 249 3.63 -17.41 17.73
CA GLU A 249 2.44 -17.46 16.88
C GLU A 249 2.80 -17.18 15.42
N SER A 250 3.47 -16.06 15.15
CA SER A 250 3.89 -15.74 13.78
C SER A 250 4.95 -16.72 13.26
N ALA A 251 5.84 -17.24 14.13
CA ALA A 251 6.79 -18.29 13.75
C ALA A 251 6.08 -19.59 13.36
N ALA A 252 5.02 -19.98 14.06
CA ALA A 252 4.24 -21.17 13.72
C ALA A 252 3.41 -20.97 12.44
N GLN A 253 2.87 -19.77 12.23
CA GLN A 253 2.02 -19.48 11.08
C GLN A 253 2.83 -19.33 9.77
N TYR A 254 3.95 -18.63 9.79
CA TYR A 254 4.69 -18.24 8.59
C TYR A 254 6.09 -18.86 8.49
N GLY A 255 6.61 -19.39 9.59
CA GLY A 255 8.03 -19.74 9.75
C GLY A 255 8.88 -18.52 10.12
N VAL A 256 10.17 -18.76 10.36
CA VAL A 256 11.16 -17.68 10.51
C VAL A 256 11.68 -17.23 9.15
N TRP A 257 12.18 -16.00 9.09
CA TRP A 257 12.80 -15.43 7.90
C TRP A 257 13.97 -14.53 8.27
N ASP A 258 15.14 -14.82 7.71
CA ASP A 258 16.31 -13.97 7.84
C ASP A 258 16.45 -13.10 6.57
N THR A 259 15.90 -11.89 6.63
CA THR A 259 15.80 -10.97 5.49
C THR A 259 17.19 -10.69 4.91
N PRO A 260 17.48 -11.05 3.65
CA PRO A 260 18.82 -10.93 3.09
C PRO A 260 19.42 -9.53 3.13
N LYS A 261 18.62 -8.50 2.86
CA LYS A 261 19.07 -7.10 2.91
C LYS A 261 18.06 -6.17 3.56
N LEU A 262 18.56 -5.19 4.30
CA LEU A 262 17.80 -4.05 4.80
C LEU A 262 18.44 -2.74 4.33
N TYR A 263 17.65 -1.89 3.69
CA TYR A 263 18.02 -0.51 3.39
C TYR A 263 17.20 0.46 4.22
N LEU A 264 17.83 1.53 4.67
CA LEU A 264 17.15 2.68 5.24
C LEU A 264 17.44 3.92 4.39
N HIS A 265 16.43 4.77 4.24
CA HIS A 265 16.60 6.07 3.61
C HIS A 265 17.64 6.90 4.37
N PHE A 266 18.54 7.58 3.65
CA PHE A 266 19.69 8.34 4.19
C PHE A 266 20.67 7.62 5.13
N ALA A 267 20.62 6.29 5.26
CA ALA A 267 21.68 5.57 5.96
C ALA A 267 23.04 5.78 5.25
N ASP A 268 24.10 5.94 6.05
CA ASP A 268 25.46 6.20 5.56
C ASP A 268 26.21 4.89 5.24
N GLU A 269 25.70 3.74 5.70
CA GLU A 269 26.28 2.43 5.49
C GLU A 269 26.10 1.98 4.04
N ASN A 270 27.23 1.74 3.34
CA ASN A 270 27.27 1.28 1.96
C ASN A 270 26.20 1.95 1.07
N PRO A 271 26.29 3.28 0.88
CA PRO A 271 25.21 4.07 0.33
C PRO A 271 25.09 3.85 -1.18
N ILE A 272 23.84 3.82 -1.63
CA ILE A 272 23.47 3.81 -3.04
C ILE A 272 22.77 5.11 -3.41
N PHE A 273 22.84 5.44 -4.70
CA PHE A 273 22.17 6.59 -5.26
C PHE A 273 21.36 6.19 -6.48
N LEU A 274 20.04 6.26 -6.38
CA LEU A 274 19.14 5.79 -7.45
C LEU A 274 19.28 6.66 -8.70
N ASP A 275 19.36 6.00 -9.86
CA ASP A 275 19.24 6.65 -11.17
C ASP A 275 17.76 6.84 -11.54
N VAL A 276 17.23 8.00 -11.17
CA VAL A 276 15.81 8.32 -11.40
C VAL A 276 15.53 9.01 -12.73
N GLU A 277 16.55 9.14 -13.59
CA GLU A 277 16.47 9.84 -14.89
C GLU A 277 16.42 8.87 -16.08
N THR A 278 16.87 7.62 -15.90
CA THR A 278 16.74 6.61 -16.94
C THR A 278 15.25 6.30 -17.23
N PRO A 279 14.81 6.37 -18.50
CA PRO A 279 13.45 6.01 -18.91
C PRO A 279 13.08 4.56 -18.55
N LEU A 280 11.89 4.38 -18.01
CA LEU A 280 11.31 3.08 -17.65
C LEU A 280 10.39 2.59 -18.79
N GLU A 281 10.64 1.39 -19.29
CA GLU A 281 9.92 0.84 -20.46
C GLU A 281 8.44 0.58 -20.13
N SER A 282 8.18 0.00 -18.95
CA SER A 282 6.83 -0.33 -18.46
C SER A 282 5.94 0.90 -18.24
N PHE A 283 6.56 2.08 -18.07
CA PHE A 283 5.87 3.37 -17.91
C PHE A 283 5.89 4.22 -19.19
N GLY A 284 6.12 3.60 -20.35
CA GLY A 284 6.06 4.30 -21.63
C GLY A 284 7.19 5.31 -21.84
N GLY A 285 8.35 5.09 -21.21
CA GLY A 285 9.53 5.94 -21.33
C GLY A 285 9.57 7.10 -20.34
N LYS A 286 8.66 7.16 -19.36
CA LYS A 286 8.78 8.09 -18.22
C LYS A 286 9.94 7.69 -17.33
N THR A 287 10.57 8.66 -16.68
CA THR A 287 11.59 8.38 -15.66
C THR A 287 10.93 7.97 -14.34
N ALA A 288 11.69 7.31 -13.45
CA ALA A 288 11.18 6.96 -12.12
C ALA A 288 10.74 8.19 -11.32
N PHE A 289 11.43 9.33 -11.49
CA PHE A 289 11.06 10.59 -10.86
C PHE A 289 9.74 11.15 -11.40
N GLU A 290 9.48 11.04 -12.70
CA GLU A 290 8.22 11.47 -13.31
C GLU A 290 7.05 10.60 -12.84
N VAL A 291 7.22 9.28 -12.79
CA VAL A 291 6.19 8.35 -12.29
C VAL A 291 5.83 8.67 -10.84
N ALA A 292 6.83 8.81 -9.97
CA ALA A 292 6.61 9.17 -8.57
C ALA A 292 6.01 10.59 -8.43
N SER A 293 6.37 11.53 -9.31
CA SER A 293 5.76 12.87 -9.33
C SER A 293 4.28 12.81 -9.71
N GLU A 294 3.89 11.99 -10.68
CA GLU A 294 2.48 11.77 -11.03
C GLU A 294 1.71 11.09 -9.91
N ALA A 295 2.31 10.09 -9.25
CA ALA A 295 1.71 9.43 -8.09
C ALA A 295 1.48 10.40 -6.93
N MET A 296 2.37 11.39 -6.73
CA MET A 296 2.17 12.41 -5.68
C MET A 296 0.92 13.24 -5.91
N LEU A 297 0.52 13.44 -7.18
CA LEU A 297 -0.70 14.17 -7.51
C LEU A 297 -1.98 13.44 -7.08
N CYS A 298 -1.91 12.15 -6.79
CA CYS A 298 -3.01 11.38 -6.21
C CYS A 298 -3.27 11.74 -4.74
N HIS A 299 -2.27 12.27 -4.02
CA HIS A 299 -2.41 12.74 -2.64
C HIS A 299 -2.95 14.17 -2.58
N GLU A 300 -4.12 14.41 -3.18
CA GLU A 300 -4.75 15.73 -3.30
C GLU A 300 -4.80 16.50 -1.96
N SER A 301 -5.16 15.80 -0.88
CA SER A 301 -5.26 16.36 0.47
C SER A 301 -3.92 16.80 1.07
N GLN A 302 -2.80 16.27 0.55
CA GLN A 302 -1.43 16.54 0.99
C GLN A 302 -0.66 17.47 0.06
N LEU A 303 -1.25 17.88 -1.09
CA LEU A 303 -0.58 18.75 -2.05
C LEU A 303 -0.14 20.10 -1.50
N GLN A 304 -0.76 20.58 -0.41
CA GLN A 304 -0.30 21.79 0.29
C GLN A 304 1.10 21.65 0.92
N TYR A 305 1.56 20.41 1.15
CA TYR A 305 2.86 20.11 1.75
C TYR A 305 3.89 19.68 0.70
N ALA A 306 3.49 18.85 -0.27
CA ALA A 306 4.38 18.40 -1.35
C ALA A 306 3.60 18.14 -2.65
N HIS A 307 4.15 18.56 -3.79
CA HIS A 307 3.56 18.34 -5.12
C HIS A 307 4.29 17.29 -5.96
N ARG A 308 5.44 16.81 -5.47
CA ARG A 308 6.29 15.78 -6.07
C ARG A 308 7.31 15.30 -5.05
N PRO A 309 7.96 14.14 -5.24
CA PRO A 309 9.16 13.78 -4.50
C PRO A 309 10.21 14.87 -4.59
N THR A 310 11.04 14.98 -3.57
CA THR A 310 12.06 16.03 -3.51
C THR A 310 13.39 15.48 -4.01
N LEU A 311 14.08 16.28 -4.84
CA LEU A 311 15.51 16.10 -5.12
C LEU A 311 16.27 17.08 -4.25
N ALA A 312 17.41 16.68 -3.68
CA ALA A 312 18.19 17.58 -2.85
C ALA A 312 18.48 18.90 -3.58
N SER A 313 18.28 19.99 -2.84
CA SER A 313 18.67 21.34 -3.23
C SER A 313 19.43 22.00 -2.07
N GLU A 314 20.03 23.18 -2.30
CA GLU A 314 20.66 23.94 -1.22
C GLU A 314 19.69 24.28 -0.08
N GLU A 315 18.40 24.41 -0.38
CA GLU A 315 17.33 24.71 0.59
C GLU A 315 16.84 23.44 1.32
N PHE A 316 16.87 22.28 0.66
CA PHE A 316 16.35 21.01 1.17
C PHE A 316 17.34 19.85 0.98
N PRO A 317 18.50 19.83 1.66
CA PRO A 317 19.53 18.83 1.44
C PRO A 317 19.18 17.43 1.98
N ARG A 318 18.21 17.32 2.90
CA ARG A 318 17.75 16.07 3.54
C ARG A 318 16.34 15.65 3.09
N TYR A 319 16.05 15.83 1.80
CA TYR A 319 14.78 15.42 1.20
C TYR A 319 14.97 14.69 -0.13
N ASP A 320 16.20 14.31 -0.49
CA ASP A 320 16.53 13.58 -1.72
C ASP A 320 16.04 12.13 -1.72
N CYS A 321 14.97 11.84 -2.47
CA CYS A 321 14.37 10.51 -2.59
C CYS A 321 15.29 9.43 -3.22
N ARG A 322 16.50 9.78 -3.63
CA ARG A 322 17.44 8.87 -4.31
C ARG A 322 18.40 8.15 -3.37
N ARG A 323 18.45 8.50 -2.08
CA ARG A 323 19.54 8.09 -1.18
C ARG A 323 19.14 7.00 -0.21
N PHE A 324 19.77 5.84 -0.30
CA PHE A 324 19.56 4.74 0.63
C PHE A 324 20.90 4.15 1.07
N GLY A 325 20.96 3.62 2.28
CA GLY A 325 22.12 2.88 2.79
C GLY A 325 21.75 1.45 3.14
N LEU A 326 22.61 0.50 2.78
CA LEU A 326 22.52 -0.91 3.13
C LEU A 326 22.99 -1.11 4.57
N VAL A 327 22.05 -1.05 5.52
CA VAL A 327 22.35 -1.15 6.97
C VAL A 327 22.60 -2.60 7.41
N ARG A 328 22.09 -3.58 6.67
CA ARG A 328 22.30 -5.01 6.94
C ARG A 328 22.33 -5.81 5.65
N SER A 329 23.27 -6.75 5.54
CA SER A 329 23.33 -7.71 4.43
C SER A 329 23.83 -9.08 4.88
N LEU A 330 23.18 -10.13 4.39
CA LEU A 330 23.63 -11.52 4.49
C LEU A 330 24.44 -11.96 3.26
N VAL A 331 24.46 -11.14 2.21
CA VAL A 331 25.06 -11.47 0.90
C VAL A 331 26.25 -10.58 0.52
N GLY A 332 26.71 -9.75 1.46
CA GLY A 332 27.83 -8.82 1.26
C GLY A 332 27.38 -7.40 0.90
N ALA A 333 28.36 -6.49 0.79
CA ALA A 333 28.13 -5.11 0.40
C ALA A 333 27.91 -4.99 -1.11
N ASP A 334 27.06 -4.05 -1.53
CA ASP A 334 26.87 -3.73 -2.93
C ASP A 334 28.09 -3.03 -3.51
N THR A 335 28.30 -3.21 -4.81
CA THR A 335 29.34 -2.51 -5.57
C THR A 335 28.79 -1.47 -6.53
N GLY A 336 27.47 -1.48 -6.76
CA GLY A 336 26.74 -0.51 -7.59
C GLY A 336 25.52 0.10 -6.90
N ASN A 337 24.53 0.49 -7.71
CA ASN A 337 23.28 1.13 -7.25
C ASN A 337 22.07 0.19 -7.33
N ASP A 338 22.27 -1.13 -7.38
CA ASP A 338 21.19 -2.11 -7.46
C ASP A 338 20.91 -2.75 -6.10
N ILE A 339 19.74 -2.47 -5.52
CA ILE A 339 19.32 -3.08 -4.25
C ILE A 339 19.25 -4.61 -4.31
N MET A 340 19.07 -5.18 -5.50
CA MET A 340 18.99 -6.63 -5.73
C MET A 340 20.37 -7.28 -5.98
N GLU A 341 21.48 -6.53 -5.93
CA GLU A 341 22.81 -7.07 -6.19
C GLU A 341 23.11 -8.28 -5.27
N HIS A 342 23.69 -9.35 -5.82
CA HIS A 342 23.99 -10.60 -5.09
C HIS A 342 22.78 -11.42 -4.60
N LEU A 343 21.54 -11.02 -4.95
CA LEU A 343 20.34 -11.81 -4.72
C LEU A 343 20.00 -12.56 -6.02
N SER A 344 19.95 -13.89 -5.97
CA SER A 344 19.80 -14.78 -7.13
C SER A 344 18.47 -15.52 -7.14
#